data_AF-A0A7S3AY49-F1
#
_entry.id   AF-A0A7S3AY49-F1
#
_cell.length_a   1.000
_cell.length_b   1.000
_cell.length_c   1.000
_cell.angle_alpha   90.00
_cell.angle_beta   90.00
_cell.angle_gamma   90.00
#
_symmetry.space_group_name_H-M   'P 1'
#
loop_
_entity.id
_entity.type
_entity.pdbx_description
1 polymer ?
#
loop_
_entity_poly.entity_id
_entity_poly.type
_entity_poly.pdbx_seq_one_letter_code
_entity_poly.pdbx_strand_id
1 'polypeptide(L)'
;WTQGMLTGESECGWRPPASSIVALVLTDFVQSDYARQVFNCARVGGTDYGQIRGMFESVRLRGGILELTFTKACQNVEGLTERLAAYLRAKVPQISAIHQMHRDGMNIL
;
A
#
# COMPACT_ATOMS: atom_id res chain seq x y z
N TRP A 1 35.97 -18.60 -9.30
CA TRP A 1 35.60 -17.69 -8.20
C TRP A 1 35.91 -16.30 -8.73
N THR A 2 34.98 -15.49 -9.21
CA THR A 2 33.70 -15.07 -8.61
C THR A 2 32.63 -14.83 -9.68
N GLN A 3 31.45 -15.37 -9.43
CA GLN A 3 30.24 -15.19 -10.23
C GLN A 3 29.54 -13.92 -9.76
N GLY A 4 29.70 -12.83 -10.51
CA GLY A 4 28.94 -11.59 -10.33
C GLY A 4 27.51 -11.79 -10.83
N MET A 5 26.65 -12.33 -9.97
CA MET A 5 25.20 -12.25 -10.17
C MET A 5 24.76 -10.79 -10.02
N LEU A 6 24.72 -10.07 -11.14
CA LEU A 6 23.84 -8.93 -11.33
C LEU A 6 22.41 -9.45 -11.42
N THR A 7 21.87 -9.95 -10.31
CA THR A 7 20.42 -10.00 -10.15
C THR A 7 20.00 -8.58 -9.92
N GLY A 8 19.55 -7.93 -11.00
CA GLY A 8 18.62 -6.83 -10.89
C GLY A 8 17.43 -7.32 -10.08
N GLU A 9 17.49 -7.11 -8.77
CA GLU A 9 16.31 -7.05 -7.94
C GLU A 9 15.53 -5.86 -8.48
N SER A 10 14.72 -6.16 -9.50
CA SER A 10 13.51 -5.42 -9.79
C SER A 10 12.97 -4.97 -8.44
N GLU A 11 12.73 -3.67 -8.26
CA GLU A 11 12.05 -3.13 -7.08
C GLU A 11 10.65 -3.75 -7.05
N CYS A 12 10.60 -5.01 -6.62
CA CYS A 12 9.43 -5.81 -6.54
C CYS A 12 8.70 -5.18 -5.38
N GLY A 13 7.63 -4.45 -5.68
CA GLY A 13 6.74 -3.90 -4.68
C GLY A 13 6.44 -5.03 -3.71
N TRP A 14 6.99 -4.93 -2.51
CA TRP A 14 6.80 -6.00 -1.54
C TRP A 14 5.31 -6.06 -1.28
N ARG A 15 4.82 -7.27 -1.05
CA ARG A 15 3.44 -7.47 -0.62
C ARG A 15 3.49 -8.24 0.68
N PRO A 16 2.71 -7.82 1.69
CA PRO A 16 2.59 -8.61 2.89
C PRO A 16 2.08 -10.00 2.50
N PRO A 17 2.57 -11.08 3.12
CA PRO A 17 1.99 -12.40 2.96
C PRO A 17 0.48 -12.33 3.15
N ALA A 18 -0.31 -13.05 2.36
CA ALA A 18 -1.78 -12.99 2.44
C ALA A 18 -2.33 -13.32 3.85
N SER A 19 -1.57 -14.09 4.64
CA SER A 19 -1.88 -14.45 6.03
C SER A 19 -1.45 -13.40 7.06
N SER A 20 -0.75 -12.34 6.66
CA SER A 20 -0.35 -11.26 7.57
C SER A 20 -1.56 -10.43 7.97
N ILE A 21 -1.63 -10.04 9.25
CA ILE A 21 -2.66 -9.12 9.75
C ILE A 21 -2.73 -7.83 8.94
N VAL A 22 -1.59 -7.35 8.44
CA VAL A 22 -1.53 -6.16 7.57
C VAL A 22 -2.21 -6.42 6.23
N ALA A 23 -1.99 -7.59 5.62
CA ALA A 23 -2.66 -7.94 4.37
C ALA A 23 -4.19 -8.05 4.57
N LEU A 24 -4.64 -8.63 5.68
CA LEU A 24 -6.06 -8.76 5.99
C LEU A 24 -6.72 -7.39 6.18
N VAL A 25 -6.09 -6.50 6.96
CA VAL A 25 -6.62 -5.16 7.21
C VAL A 25 -6.59 -4.29 5.96
N LEU A 26 -5.53 -4.38 5.14
CA LEU A 26 -5.48 -3.69 3.85
C LEU A 26 -6.53 -4.23 2.88
N THR A 27 -6.78 -5.54 2.87
CA THR A 27 -7.84 -6.17 2.05
C THR A 27 -9.22 -5.64 2.44
N ASP A 28 -9.50 -5.56 3.74
CA ASP A 28 -10.74 -5.01 4.25
C ASP A 28 -10.90 -3.52 3.87
N PHE A 29 -9.82 -2.74 4.02
CA PHE A 29 -9.82 -1.32 3.64
C PHE A 29 -10.11 -1.12 2.14
N VAL A 30 -9.43 -1.84 1.23
CA VAL A 30 -9.65 -1.69 -0.22
C VAL A 30 -11.04 -2.14 -0.66
N GLN A 31 -11.71 -2.98 0.13
CA GLN A 31 -13.07 -3.43 -0.12
C GLN A 31 -14.15 -2.51 0.45
N SER A 32 -13.78 -1.57 1.33
CA SER A 32 -14.71 -0.62 1.94
C SER A 32 -15.40 0.28 0.93
N ASP A 33 -16.61 0.74 1.23
CA ASP A 33 -17.35 1.70 0.41
C ASP A 33 -16.56 2.99 0.16
N TYR A 34 -15.77 3.43 1.15
CA TYR A 34 -14.89 4.58 0.99
C TYR A 34 -13.83 4.34 -0.09
N ALA A 35 -13.09 3.23 -0.01
CA ALA A 35 -12.11 2.90 -1.03
C ALA A 35 -12.80 2.80 -2.39
N ARG A 36 -13.93 2.10 -2.48
CA ARG A 36 -14.71 1.97 -3.73
C ARG A 36 -15.11 3.31 -4.35
N GLN A 37 -15.47 4.30 -3.54
CA GLN A 37 -15.79 5.67 -3.99
C GLN A 37 -14.54 6.41 -4.48
N VAL A 38 -13.43 6.28 -3.75
CA VAL A 38 -12.13 6.87 -4.09
C VAL A 38 -11.56 6.28 -5.39
N PHE A 39 -11.77 4.99 -5.61
CA PHE A 39 -11.28 4.23 -6.75
C PHE A 39 -12.02 4.49 -8.08
N ASN A 40 -12.89 5.51 -8.12
CA ASN A 40 -13.86 5.80 -9.18
C ASN A 40 -13.44 5.25 -10.57
N CYS A 41 -14.26 4.32 -11.07
CA CYS A 41 -13.96 3.14 -11.89
C CYS A 41 -13.33 3.35 -13.29
N ALA A 42 -12.65 4.46 -13.55
CA ALA A 42 -12.09 4.78 -14.86
C ALA A 42 -10.60 4.41 -15.04
N ARG A 43 -9.85 4.10 -13.96
CA ARG A 43 -8.37 3.94 -14.02
C ARG A 43 -7.81 2.62 -13.52
N VAL A 44 -8.62 1.73 -12.96
CA VAL A 44 -8.19 0.41 -12.46
C VAL A 44 -8.92 -0.66 -13.26
N GLY A 45 -8.16 -1.54 -13.93
CA GLY A 45 -8.73 -2.65 -14.70
C GLY A 45 -9.61 -3.54 -13.82
N GLY A 46 -10.73 -4.03 -14.35
CA GLY A 46 -11.81 -4.65 -13.56
C GLY A 46 -11.40 -5.79 -12.62
N THR A 47 -10.26 -6.45 -12.85
CA THR A 47 -9.72 -7.51 -11.97
C THR A 47 -8.89 -7.01 -10.78
N ASP A 48 -8.56 -5.71 -10.74
CA ASP A 48 -7.76 -5.08 -9.70
C ASP A 48 -8.58 -4.17 -8.79
N TYR A 49 -9.85 -3.94 -9.15
CA TYR A 49 -10.80 -3.19 -8.35
C TYR A 49 -11.06 -3.90 -7.01
N GLY A 50 -10.97 -3.15 -5.90
CA GLY A 50 -11.13 -3.71 -4.56
C GLY A 50 -10.03 -4.69 -4.14
N GLN A 51 -8.88 -4.67 -4.80
CA GLN A 51 -7.71 -5.48 -4.46
C GLN A 51 -6.56 -4.59 -3.99
N ILE A 52 -5.71 -5.11 -3.10
CA ILE A 52 -4.49 -4.41 -2.64
C ILE A 52 -3.65 -3.94 -3.83
N ARG A 53 -3.54 -4.78 -4.86
CA ARG A 53 -2.81 -4.48 -6.10
C ARG A 53 -3.37 -3.34 -6.94
N GLY A 54 -4.66 -3.05 -6.81
CA GLY A 54 -5.28 -1.91 -7.47
C GLY A 54 -4.97 -0.60 -6.75
N MET A 55 -4.80 -0.64 -5.43
CA MET A 55 -4.58 0.56 -4.61
C MET A 55 -3.11 0.91 -4.43
N PHE A 56 -2.30 -0.11 -4.24
CA PHE A 56 -0.90 0.02 -3.84
C PHE A 56 0.02 -0.57 -4.92
N GLU A 57 0.97 0.23 -5.38
CA GLU A 57 2.10 -0.20 -6.19
C GLU A 57 3.10 -0.99 -5.33
N SER A 58 3.29 -0.58 -4.07
CA SER A 58 4.16 -1.26 -3.10
C SER A 58 3.62 -1.09 -1.68
N VAL A 59 3.82 -2.12 -0.85
CA VAL A 59 3.59 -2.10 0.59
C VAL A 59 4.87 -2.64 1.23
N ARG A 60 5.39 -2.10 2.32
CA ARG A 60 6.55 -2.67 3.03
C ARG A 60 6.36 -2.45 4.52
N LEU A 61 6.53 -3.51 5.31
CA LEU A 61 6.56 -3.39 6.77
C LEU A 61 8.00 -3.56 7.26
N ARG A 62 8.57 -2.51 7.87
CA ARG A 62 9.94 -2.50 8.40
C ARG A 62 9.94 -1.96 9.82
N GLY A 63 10.26 -2.82 10.80
CA GLY A 63 10.44 -2.38 12.20
C GLY A 63 9.23 -1.66 12.81
N GLY A 64 8.00 -2.04 12.43
CA GLY A 64 6.77 -1.38 12.88
C GLY A 64 6.34 -0.19 12.01
N ILE A 65 7.14 0.19 11.01
CA ILE A 65 6.80 1.24 10.04
C ILE A 65 6.21 0.60 8.79
N LEU A 66 5.02 1.06 8.39
CA LEU A 66 4.38 0.63 7.15
C LEU A 66 4.62 1.67 6.05
N GLU A 67 5.45 1.33 5.08
CA GLU A 67 5.71 2.14 3.89
C GLU A 67 4.74 1.72 2.78
N LEU A 68 4.06 2.70 2.18
CA LEU A 68 3.03 2.48 1.18
C LEU A 68 3.28 3.36 -0.04
N THR A 69 3.16 2.79 -1.23
CA THR A 69 3.17 3.53 -2.49
C THR A 69 1.83 3.35 -3.17
N PHE A 70 1.07 4.43 -3.32
CA PHE A 70 -0.21 4.39 -4.02
C PHE A 70 -0.01 4.29 -5.53
N THR A 71 -0.93 3.59 -6.19
CA THR A 71 -1.03 3.63 -7.65
C THR A 71 -1.42 5.04 -8.11
N LYS A 72 -1.13 5.38 -9.37
CA LYS A 72 -1.50 6.68 -9.98
C LYS A 72 -2.99 7.02 -9.86
N ALA A 73 -3.86 6.02 -9.68
CA ALA A 73 -5.28 6.22 -9.45
C ALA A 73 -5.58 6.83 -8.07
N CYS A 74 -4.73 6.58 -7.08
CA CYS A 74 -4.94 6.94 -5.68
C CYS A 74 -4.01 8.06 -5.16
N GLN A 75 -3.01 8.49 -5.95
CA GLN A 75 -1.97 9.44 -5.50
C GLN A 75 -2.47 10.85 -5.15
N ASN A 76 -3.59 11.31 -5.72
CA ASN A 76 -4.13 12.66 -5.53
C ASN A 76 -5.44 12.67 -4.73
N VAL A 77 -5.71 11.62 -3.97
CA VAL A 77 -6.92 11.53 -3.16
C VAL A 77 -6.62 12.15 -1.80
N GLU A 78 -7.17 13.34 -1.58
CA GLU A 78 -7.03 14.06 -0.31
C GLU A 78 -7.58 13.22 0.86
N GLY A 79 -6.84 13.18 1.98
CA GLY A 79 -7.27 12.48 3.18
C GLY A 79 -7.19 10.94 3.10
N LEU A 80 -6.79 10.37 1.96
CA LEU A 80 -6.70 8.92 1.79
C LEU A 80 -5.70 8.29 2.75
N THR A 81 -4.53 8.90 2.85
CA THR A 81 -3.41 8.37 3.64
C THR A 81 -3.69 8.52 5.14
N GLU A 82 -4.27 9.64 5.55
CA GLU A 82 -4.66 9.89 6.94
C GLU A 82 -5.77 8.92 7.38
N ARG A 83 -6.76 8.69 6.52
CA ARG A 83 -7.85 7.76 6.81
C ARG A 83 -7.37 6.31 6.85
N LEU A 84 -6.48 5.95 5.93
CA LEU A 84 -5.80 4.65 5.96
C LEU A 84 -4.96 4.49 7.23
N ALA A 85 -4.26 5.56 7.64
CA ALA A 85 -3.44 5.54 8.84
C ALA A 85 -4.27 5.38 10.11
N ALA A 86 -5.39 6.09 10.22
CA ALA A 86 -6.35 5.92 11.30
C ALA A 86 -6.92 4.49 11.33
N TYR A 87 -7.28 3.95 10.16
CA TYR A 87 -7.82 2.59 10.05
C TYR A 87 -6.80 1.52 10.49
N LEU A 88 -5.57 1.63 10.01
CA LEU A 88 -4.48 0.72 10.35
C LEU A 88 -4.09 0.81 11.82
N ARG A 89 -3.96 2.00 12.40
CA ARG A 89 -3.64 2.17 13.83
C ARG A 89 -4.74 1.59 14.73
N ALA A 90 -6.01 1.69 14.33
CA ALA A 90 -7.13 1.12 15.08
C ALA A 90 -7.16 -0.43 15.06
N LYS A 91 -6.73 -1.04 13.95
CA LYS A 91 -6.79 -2.51 13.75
C LYS A 91 -5.47 -3.21 14.04
N VAL A 92 -4.34 -2.54 13.86
CA VAL A 92 -2.99 -3.05 14.01
C VAL A 92 -2.18 -2.03 14.82
N PRO A 93 -2.37 -1.97 16.15
CA PRO A 93 -1.69 -1.00 17.02
C PRO A 93 -0.16 -1.17 17.08
N GLN A 94 0.35 -2.28 16.52
CA GLN A 94 1.78 -2.56 16.40
C GLN A 94 2.46 -1.70 15.32
N ILE A 95 1.68 -1.06 14.44
CA ILE A 95 2.19 -0.13 13.44
C ILE A 95 2.41 1.22 14.10
N SER A 96 3.67 1.61 14.29
CA SER A 96 4.07 2.85 14.95
C SER A 96 3.98 4.06 14.01
N ALA A 97 4.33 3.87 12.74
CA ALA A 97 4.34 4.93 11.73
C ALA A 97 3.90 4.41 10.36
N ILE A 98 3.34 5.31 9.54
CA ILE A 98 2.91 4.99 8.17
C ILE A 98 3.52 6.03 7.25
N HIS A 99 4.35 5.58 6.32
CA HIS A 99 5.06 6.45 5.37
C HIS A 99 4.46 6.31 3.98
N GLN A 100 4.01 7.42 3.40
CA GLN A 100 3.63 7.45 2.00
C GLN A 100 4.86 7.75 1.16
N MET A 101 5.24 6.80 0.31
CA MET A 101 6.30 7.00 -0.66
C MET A 101 5.69 7.54 -1.95
N HIS A 102 6.07 8.76 -2.33
CA HIS A 102 5.83 9.28 -3.68
C HIS A 102 7.07 9.01 -4.53
N ARG A 103 6.90 8.89 -5.85
CA ARG A 103 8.05 8.78 -6.78
C ARG A 103 9.00 9.99 -6.73
N ASP A 104 8.56 11.12 -6.15
CA ASP A 104 9.31 12.38 -6.04
C ASP A 104 9.79 12.70 -4.60
N GLY A 105 9.47 11.86 -3.60
CA GLY A 105 9.83 12.12 -2.19
C GLY A 105 8.95 11.38 -1.17
N MET A 106 9.37 11.37 0.10
CA MET A 106 8.67 10.67 1.20
C MET A 106 7.83 11.65 2.05
N ASN A 107 6.54 11.34 2.26
CA ASN A 107 5.68 12.07 3.19
C ASN A 107 5.49 11.23 4.47
N ILE A 108 5.76 11.83 5.63
CA ILE A 108 5.74 11.17 6.95
C ILE A 108 4.48 11.64 7.70
N LEU A 109 3.65 10.69 8.16
CA LEU A 109 2.35 10.93 8.82
C LEU A 109 2.16 10.09 10.11
#